data_AF-A0A0U5BMQ7-F1
#
_entry.id   AF-A0A0U5BMQ7-F1
#
_cell.length_a   1.000
_cell.length_b   1.000
_cell.length_c   1.000
_cell.angle_alpha   90.00
_cell.angle_beta   90.00
_cell.angle_gamma   90.00
#
_symmetry.space_group_name_H-M   'P 1'
#
loop_
_entity.id
_entity.type
_entity.pdbx_description
1 polymer ?
#
loop_
_entity_poly.entity_id
_entity_poly.type
_entity_poly.pdbx_seq_one_letter_code
_entity_poly.pdbx_strand_id
1 'polypeptide(L)'
;MIVYVDGFNLYHGMKSQFGRATLWLDLVALYPGVVYIVNGRYQSRKVRCTQCGHEYTRYEEKETDVNIATALVSDAALNLMDTAIIMSADSDLGPAVRAAKSIRSTLFVTAAFPPRRSSAELKNLMPASFRIGRSKIVQSQLPDQFEVDGQAHERPEYWR
;
A
#
# COMPACT_ATOMS: atom_id res chain seq x y z
N MET A 1 -0.88 -14.87 -8.73
CA MET A 1 -1.26 -14.03 -7.58
C MET A 1 -0.59 -12.67 -7.75
N ILE A 2 -1.34 -11.59 -7.58
CA ILE A 2 -0.85 -10.22 -7.66
C ILE A 2 -1.12 -9.49 -6.34
N VAL A 3 -0.17 -8.67 -5.89
CA VAL A 3 -0.29 -7.82 -4.71
C VAL A 3 -0.27 -6.35 -5.13
N TYR A 4 -1.34 -5.62 -4.81
CA TYR A 4 -1.45 -4.18 -5.02
C TYR A 4 -1.15 -3.46 -3.70
N VAL A 5 -0.19 -2.53 -3.75
CA VAL A 5 0.29 -1.83 -2.55
C VAL A 5 -0.20 -0.39 -2.54
N ASP A 6 -1.03 -0.06 -1.55
CA ASP A 6 -1.33 1.32 -1.18
C ASP A 6 -0.24 1.81 -0.23
N GLY A 7 0.81 2.41 -0.80
CA GLY A 7 1.98 2.87 -0.07
C GLY A 7 1.64 3.90 1.01
N PHE A 8 0.64 4.76 0.77
CA PHE A 8 0.20 5.77 1.72
C PHE A 8 -0.49 5.13 2.93
N ASN A 9 -1.45 4.22 2.72
CA ASN A 9 -2.16 3.54 3.80
C ASN A 9 -1.20 2.67 4.63
N LEU A 10 -0.28 1.97 3.95
CA LEU A 10 0.76 1.16 4.58
C LEU A 10 1.72 2.00 5.44
N TYR A 11 2.33 3.04 4.85
CA TYR A 11 3.26 3.94 5.52
C TYR A 11 2.63 4.53 6.79
N HIS A 12 1.43 5.08 6.67
CA HIS A 12 0.77 5.73 7.80
C HIS A 12 0.30 4.72 8.86
N GLY A 13 -0.15 3.53 8.47
CA GLY A 13 -0.48 2.45 9.39
C GLY A 13 0.73 2.06 10.24
N MET A 14 1.85 1.74 9.58
CA MET A 14 3.11 1.37 10.24
C MET A 14 3.66 2.50 11.11
N LYS A 15 3.76 3.71 10.56
CA LYS A 15 4.28 4.88 11.28
C LYS A 15 3.46 5.18 12.54
N SER A 16 2.13 5.08 12.45
CA SER A 16 1.28 5.33 13.62
C SER A 16 1.51 4.29 14.72
N GLN A 17 1.70 3.01 14.36
CA GLN A 17 1.78 1.94 15.34
C GLN A 17 3.20 1.69 15.89
N PHE A 18 4.22 1.79 15.03
CA PHE A 18 5.58 1.37 15.34
C PHE A 18 6.61 2.49 15.21
N GLY A 19 6.19 3.72 14.91
CA GLY A 19 7.11 4.82 14.62
C GLY A 19 7.85 4.62 13.31
N ARG A 20 9.06 5.18 13.20
CA ARG A 20 9.83 5.17 11.94
C ARG A 20 10.73 3.94 11.77
N ALA A 21 10.99 3.21 12.86
CA ALA A 21 11.89 2.05 12.91
C ALA A 21 11.48 0.84 12.06
N THR A 22 10.33 0.89 11.39
CA THR A 22 9.85 -0.19 10.50
C THR A 22 9.67 0.25 9.05
N LEU A 23 9.98 1.51 8.73
CA LEU A 23 9.75 2.08 7.40
C LEU A 23 10.79 1.65 6.36
N TRP A 24 11.89 1.01 6.79
CA TRP A 24 12.93 0.45 5.91
C TRP A 24 12.52 -0.95 5.44
N LEU A 25 11.42 -1.01 4.68
CA LEU A 25 10.66 -2.22 4.42
C LEU A 25 10.96 -2.79 3.02
N ASP A 26 11.21 -4.08 2.96
CA ASP A 26 11.19 -4.90 1.74
C ASP A 26 9.76 -5.39 1.49
N LEU A 27 9.11 -4.82 0.47
CA LEU A 27 7.73 -5.18 0.09
C LEU A 27 7.63 -6.60 -0.48
N VAL A 28 8.68 -7.08 -1.15
CA VAL A 28 8.72 -8.42 -1.76
C VAL A 28 8.89 -9.48 -0.66
N ALA A 29 9.75 -9.23 0.33
CA ALA A 29 9.84 -10.07 1.51
C ALA A 29 8.54 -10.03 2.33
N LEU A 30 7.87 -8.88 2.39
CA LEU A 30 6.61 -8.73 3.11
C LEU A 30 5.52 -9.60 2.50
N TYR A 31 5.39 -9.67 1.19
CA TYR A 31 4.48 -10.64 0.54
C TYR A 31 5.14 -11.23 -0.71
N PRO A 32 5.64 -12.49 -0.63
CA PRO A 32 6.22 -13.14 -1.79
C PRO A 32 5.15 -13.37 -2.85
N GLY A 33 5.48 -13.04 -4.10
CA GLY A 33 4.58 -13.05 -5.25
C GLY A 33 4.98 -12.00 -6.28
N VAL A 34 4.16 -11.79 -7.31
CA VAL A 34 4.34 -10.64 -8.21
C VAL A 34 3.74 -9.42 -7.52
N VAL A 35 4.63 -8.56 -7.01
CA VAL A 35 4.25 -7.29 -6.37
C VAL A 35 4.17 -6.22 -7.46
N TYR A 36 3.01 -5.62 -7.63
CA TYR A 36 2.83 -4.46 -8.49
C TYR A 36 2.75 -3.21 -7.62
N ILE A 37 3.77 -2.39 -7.73
CA ILE A 37 3.81 -1.07 -7.12
C ILE A 37 3.21 -0.11 -8.13
N VAL A 38 2.01 0.38 -7.83
CA VAL A 38 1.38 1.39 -8.66
C VAL A 38 1.68 2.75 -8.05
N ASN A 39 2.68 3.43 -8.61
CA ASN A 39 3.09 4.75 -8.13
C ASN A 39 1.96 5.75 -8.37
N GLY A 40 1.56 6.47 -7.33
CA GLY A 40 0.75 7.66 -7.51
C GLY A 40 1.55 8.82 -8.13
N ARG A 41 0.86 9.92 -8.42
CA ARG A 41 1.50 11.17 -8.80
C ARG A 41 1.97 11.91 -7.56
N TYR A 42 3.27 12.01 -7.37
CA TYR A 42 3.87 12.81 -6.30
C TYR A 42 3.87 14.29 -6.67
N GLN A 43 3.22 15.10 -5.84
CA GLN A 43 3.17 16.54 -6.04
C GLN A 43 3.47 17.29 -4.75
N SER A 44 4.25 18.36 -4.87
CA SER A 44 4.44 19.32 -3.80
C SER A 44 3.46 20.48 -3.97
N ARG A 45 2.82 20.90 -2.88
CA ARG A 45 2.00 22.11 -2.86
C ARG A 45 2.47 23.05 -1.76
N LYS A 46 2.49 24.35 -2.04
CA LYS A 46 2.64 25.36 -0.99
C LYS A 46 1.33 25.43 -0.20
N VAL A 47 1.42 25.23 1.11
CA VAL A 47 0.29 25.34 2.03
C VAL A 47 0.53 26.56 2.89
N ARG A 48 -0.48 27.43 2.94
CA ARG A 48 -0.51 28.56 3.85
C ARG A 48 -1.26 28.15 5.12
N CYS A 49 -0.62 28.31 6.28
CA CYS A 49 -1.27 28.10 7.56
C CYS A 49 -2.44 29.09 7.73
N THR A 50 -3.63 28.59 8.02
CA THR A 50 -4.82 29.44 8.23
C THR A 50 -4.78 30.23 9.53
N GLN A 51 -3.93 29.84 10.49
CA GLN A 51 -3.80 30.52 11.78
C GLN A 51 -2.73 31.62 11.78
N CYS A 52 -1.54 31.37 11.22
CA CYS A 52 -0.41 32.32 11.29
C CYS A 52 0.06 32.84 9.93
N GLY A 53 -0.51 32.36 8.83
CA GLY A 53 -0.14 32.81 7.48
C GLY A 53 1.21 32.31 6.96
N HIS A 54 1.98 31.55 7.74
CA HIS A 54 3.23 30.94 7.31
C HIS A 54 3.03 29.96 6.16
N GLU A 55 3.90 30.01 5.14
CA GLU A 55 3.89 29.11 4.01
C GLU A 55 4.91 27.99 4.19
N TYR A 56 4.48 26.76 3.95
CA TYR A 56 5.36 25.59 3.96
C TYR A 56 5.01 24.64 2.81
N THR A 57 6.00 23.89 2.35
CA THR A 57 5.80 22.88 1.31
C THR A 57 5.25 21.60 1.92
N ARG A 58 4.12 21.13 1.39
CA ARG A 58 3.55 19.83 1.72
C ARG A 58 3.65 18.91 0.51
N TYR A 59 4.17 17.72 0.72
CA TYR A 59 4.17 16.66 -0.28
C TYR A 59 2.90 15.82 -0.14
N GLU A 60 2.29 15.49 -1.25
CA GLU A 60 1.15 14.58 -1.33
C GLU A 60 1.30 13.64 -2.52
N GLU A 61 0.85 12.41 -2.32
CA GLU A 61 0.64 11.45 -3.40
C GLU A 61 -0.82 11.58 -3.87
N LYS A 62 -1.03 11.50 -5.17
CA LYS A 62 -2.36 11.51 -5.82
C LYS A 62 -2.54 10.25 -6.64
N GLU A 63 -3.79 9.94 -6.96
CA GLU A 63 -4.19 8.88 -7.90
C GLU A 63 -3.90 7.45 -7.44
N THR A 64 -3.34 7.23 -6.25
CA THR A 64 -3.06 5.88 -5.71
C THR A 64 -4.29 4.98 -5.75
N ASP A 65 -5.44 5.49 -5.34
CA ASP A 65 -6.75 4.83 -5.36
C ASP A 65 -7.22 4.47 -6.78
N VAL A 66 -7.20 5.45 -7.70
CA VAL A 66 -7.59 5.28 -9.10
C VAL A 66 -6.67 4.29 -9.82
N ASN A 67 -5.38 4.37 -9.54
CA ASN A 67 -4.34 3.51 -10.11
C ASN A 67 -4.52 2.05 -9.66
N ILE A 68 -4.75 1.80 -8.37
CA ILE A 68 -5.06 0.46 -7.87
C ILE A 68 -6.37 -0.06 -8.47
N ALA A 69 -7.41 0.79 -8.51
CA ALA A 69 -8.72 0.40 -9.03
C ALA A 69 -8.67 -0.02 -10.50
N THR A 70 -8.01 0.78 -11.34
CA THR A 70 -7.89 0.52 -12.78
C THR A 70 -7.02 -0.71 -13.06
N ALA A 71 -5.90 -0.88 -12.36
CA ALA A 71 -5.05 -2.06 -12.49
C ALA A 71 -5.78 -3.35 -12.08
N LEU A 72 -6.42 -3.36 -10.90
CA LEU A 72 -7.20 -4.51 -10.42
C LEU A 72 -8.27 -4.97 -11.42
N VAL A 73 -9.03 -4.02 -11.97
CA VAL A 73 -10.10 -4.31 -12.94
C VAL A 73 -9.51 -4.79 -14.27
N SER A 74 -8.42 -4.17 -14.74
CA SER A 74 -7.74 -4.56 -15.98
C SER A 74 -7.15 -5.97 -15.87
N ASP A 75 -6.45 -6.27 -14.79
CA ASP A 75 -5.82 -7.58 -14.56
C ASP A 75 -6.86 -8.69 -14.41
N ALA A 76 -8.03 -8.37 -13.83
CA ALA A 76 -9.16 -9.29 -13.78
C ALA A 76 -9.75 -9.56 -15.18
N ALA A 77 -9.90 -8.52 -16.01
CA ALA A 77 -10.42 -8.63 -17.37
C ALA A 77 -9.48 -9.38 -18.32
N LEU A 78 -8.18 -9.20 -18.14
CA LEU A 78 -7.14 -9.87 -18.92
C LEU A 78 -6.80 -11.26 -18.39
N ASN A 79 -7.47 -11.73 -17.33
CA ASN A 79 -7.25 -13.04 -16.72
C ASN A 79 -5.78 -13.26 -16.27
N LEU A 80 -5.14 -12.22 -15.74
CA LEU A 80 -3.72 -12.26 -15.36
C LEU A 80 -3.48 -12.81 -13.93
N MET A 81 -4.54 -12.98 -13.14
CA MET A 81 -4.43 -13.41 -11.75
C MET A 81 -5.67 -14.14 -11.26
N ASP A 82 -5.50 -15.24 -10.52
CA ASP A 82 -6.57 -15.93 -9.78
C ASP A 82 -6.75 -15.41 -8.35
N THR A 83 -5.80 -14.62 -7.88
CA THR A 83 -5.73 -14.12 -6.50
C THR A 83 -5.16 -12.71 -6.51
N ALA A 84 -5.91 -11.77 -5.93
CA ALA A 84 -5.50 -10.40 -5.69
C ALA A 84 -5.41 -10.14 -4.17
N ILE A 85 -4.28 -9.59 -3.72
CA ILE A 85 -4.13 -9.06 -2.36
C ILE A 85 -4.06 -7.55 -2.45
N ILE A 86 -4.98 -6.85 -1.78
CA ILE A 86 -5.01 -5.39 -1.71
C ILE A 86 -4.45 -4.97 -0.36
N MET A 87 -3.26 -4.37 -0.35
CA MET A 87 -2.63 -3.89 0.87
C MET A 87 -3.13 -2.49 1.23
N SER A 88 -4.40 -2.39 1.60
CA SER A 88 -5.05 -1.15 2.01
C SER A 88 -6.22 -1.45 2.95
N ALA A 89 -6.62 -0.43 3.72
CA ALA A 89 -7.90 -0.41 4.43
C ALA A 89 -8.85 0.67 3.88
N ASP A 90 -8.59 1.22 2.70
CA ASP A 90 -9.41 2.25 2.10
C ASP A 90 -10.70 1.67 1.49
N SER A 91 -11.86 2.04 2.05
CA SER A 91 -13.17 1.60 1.56
C SER A 91 -13.46 2.08 0.14
N ASP A 92 -12.79 3.14 -0.33
CA ASP A 92 -13.01 3.69 -1.68
C ASP A 92 -12.55 2.72 -2.78
N LEU A 93 -11.77 1.68 -2.43
CA LEU A 93 -11.42 0.57 -3.33
C LEU A 93 -12.54 -0.48 -3.48
N GLY A 94 -13.58 -0.44 -2.64
CA GLY A 94 -14.71 -1.37 -2.67
C GLY A 94 -15.41 -1.50 -4.04
N PRO A 95 -15.72 -0.40 -4.75
CA PRO A 95 -16.25 -0.45 -6.11
C PRO A 95 -15.35 -1.21 -7.09
N ALA A 96 -14.03 -1.03 -7.03
CA ALA A 96 -13.09 -1.73 -7.91
C ALA A 96 -13.09 -3.24 -7.65
N VAL A 97 -13.12 -3.65 -6.37
CA VAL A 97 -13.24 -5.07 -5.99
C VAL A 97 -14.54 -5.68 -6.51
N ARG A 98 -15.66 -4.96 -6.40
CA ARG A 98 -16.96 -5.42 -6.95
C ARG A 98 -16.90 -5.58 -8.46
N ALA A 99 -16.33 -4.61 -9.17
CA ALA A 99 -16.17 -4.65 -10.62
C ALA A 99 -15.29 -5.83 -11.06
N ALA A 100 -14.11 -6.02 -10.45
CA ALA A 100 -13.21 -7.12 -10.75
C ALA A 100 -13.88 -8.49 -10.54
N LYS A 101 -14.62 -8.68 -9.44
CA LYS A 101 -15.37 -9.92 -9.17
C LYS A 101 -16.55 -10.14 -10.12
N SER A 102 -17.18 -9.07 -10.62
CA SER A 102 -18.24 -9.20 -11.64
C SER A 102 -17.70 -9.65 -13.00
N ILE A 103 -16.48 -9.23 -13.35
CA ILE A 103 -15.78 -9.66 -14.57
C ILE A 103 -15.32 -11.11 -14.42
N ARG A 104 -14.76 -11.44 -13.24
CA ARG A 104 -14.23 -12.76 -12.93
C ARG A 104 -14.75 -13.26 -11.59
N SER A 105 -15.85 -14.00 -11.62
CA SER A 105 -16.51 -14.52 -10.41
C SER A 105 -15.63 -15.50 -9.62
N THR A 106 -14.66 -16.15 -10.27
CA THR A 106 -13.68 -17.05 -9.65
C THR A 106 -12.49 -16.33 -9.03
N LEU A 107 -12.32 -15.01 -9.26
CA LEU A 107 -11.22 -14.24 -8.72
C LEU A 107 -11.34 -14.17 -7.19
N PHE A 108 -10.32 -14.68 -6.50
CA PHE A 108 -10.20 -14.49 -5.07
C PHE A 108 -9.57 -13.12 -4.78
N VAL A 109 -10.21 -12.33 -3.92
CA VAL A 109 -9.70 -11.01 -3.50
C VAL A 109 -9.71 -10.95 -1.97
N THR A 110 -8.59 -10.49 -1.40
CA THR A 110 -8.47 -10.27 0.05
C THR A 110 -7.71 -8.98 0.35
N ALA A 111 -8.02 -8.33 1.47
CA ALA A 111 -7.25 -7.18 1.94
C ALA A 111 -6.22 -7.57 3.01
N ALA A 112 -5.01 -7.04 2.86
CA ALA A 112 -3.96 -7.05 3.88
C ALA A 112 -3.94 -5.69 4.57
N PHE A 113 -4.68 -5.54 5.67
CA PHE A 113 -4.81 -4.27 6.36
C PHE A 113 -3.51 -3.85 7.04
N PRO A 114 -3.02 -2.62 6.80
CA PRO A 114 -1.88 -2.08 7.54
C PRO A 114 -2.13 -2.02 9.07
N PRO A 115 -1.08 -1.93 9.88
CA PRO A 115 -1.21 -1.75 11.34
C PRO A 115 -2.12 -0.56 11.68
N ARG A 116 -2.96 -0.70 12.71
CA ARG A 116 -4.03 0.27 13.11
C ARG A 116 -5.02 0.68 12.03
N ARG A 117 -5.05 0.01 10.88
CA ARG A 117 -6.03 0.23 9.83
C ARG A 117 -6.98 -0.95 9.74
N SER A 118 -8.25 -0.68 9.43
CA SER A 118 -9.25 -1.70 9.15
C SER A 118 -10.48 -1.05 8.51
N SER A 119 -11.19 -1.77 7.64
CA SER A 119 -12.46 -1.34 7.10
C SER A 119 -13.52 -2.43 7.27
N ALA A 120 -14.67 -2.08 7.85
CA ALA A 120 -15.79 -2.99 8.00
C ALA A 120 -16.41 -3.35 6.64
N GLU A 121 -16.51 -2.37 5.73
CA GLU A 121 -16.98 -2.61 4.36
C GLU A 121 -16.07 -3.62 3.63
N LEU A 122 -14.76 -3.40 3.67
CA LEU A 122 -13.81 -4.31 3.00
C LEU A 122 -13.83 -5.70 3.63
N LYS A 123 -14.02 -5.83 4.95
CA LYS A 123 -14.20 -7.14 5.59
C LYS A 123 -15.47 -7.84 5.12
N ASN A 124 -16.58 -7.12 4.95
CA ASN A 124 -17.81 -7.71 4.43
C ASN A 124 -17.64 -8.15 2.96
N LEU A 125 -16.95 -7.34 2.14
CA LEU A 125 -16.72 -7.63 0.73
C LEU A 125 -15.66 -8.74 0.49
N MET A 126 -14.69 -8.82 1.39
CA MET A 126 -13.55 -9.74 1.37
C MET A 126 -13.33 -10.34 2.76
N PRO A 127 -14.11 -11.36 3.16
CA PRO A 127 -14.09 -11.89 4.53
C PRO A 127 -12.76 -12.52 4.97
N ALA A 128 -11.94 -12.96 4.02
CA ALA A 128 -10.61 -13.49 4.28
C ALA A 128 -9.55 -12.40 4.56
N SER A 129 -9.97 -11.14 4.67
CA SER A 129 -9.06 -10.01 4.95
C SER A 129 -8.44 -10.13 6.34
N PHE A 130 -7.16 -9.77 6.44
CA PHE A 130 -6.38 -9.92 7.66
C PHE A 130 -5.55 -8.67 7.91
N ARG A 131 -5.03 -8.52 9.14
CA ARG A 131 -4.12 -7.43 9.50
C ARG A 131 -2.67 -7.88 9.36
N ILE A 132 -1.82 -7.03 8.80
CA ILE A 132 -0.37 -7.27 8.72
C ILE A 132 0.21 -7.23 10.14
N GLY A 133 0.76 -8.36 10.57
CA GLY A 133 1.35 -8.53 11.89
C GLY A 133 2.72 -7.87 12.01
N ARG A 134 3.08 -7.45 13.24
CA ARG A 134 4.39 -6.83 13.54
C ARG A 134 5.55 -7.75 13.15
N SER A 135 5.49 -9.03 13.48
CA SER A 135 6.57 -9.97 13.22
C SER A 135 6.91 -10.04 11.73
N LYS A 136 5.88 -10.04 10.87
CA LYS A 136 6.05 -10.07 9.41
C LYS A 136 6.72 -8.79 8.89
N ILE A 137 6.35 -7.62 9.42
CA ILE A 137 7.00 -6.33 9.10
C ILE A 137 8.47 -6.32 9.52
N VAL A 138 8.77 -6.78 10.74
CA VAL A 138 10.14 -6.80 11.29
C VAL A 138 11.03 -7.77 10.51
N GLN A 139 10.50 -8.93 10.13
CA GLN A 139 11.23 -9.92 9.32
C GLN A 139 11.44 -9.46 7.86
N SER A 140 10.68 -8.46 7.41
CA SER A 140 10.74 -7.95 6.04
C SER A 140 11.45 -6.59 5.99
N GLN A 141 12.35 -6.30 6.93
CA GLN A 141 13.17 -5.09 6.83
C GLN A 141 14.31 -5.34 5.83
N LEU A 142 14.62 -4.32 5.02
CA LEU A 142 15.82 -4.31 4.21
C LEU A 142 17.05 -4.30 5.15
N PRO A 143 18.22 -4.83 4.72
CA PRO A 143 19.48 -4.61 5.41
C PRO A 143 19.75 -3.10 5.57
N ASP A 144 20.51 -2.71 6.60
CA ASP A 144 20.80 -1.28 6.85
C ASP A 144 21.48 -0.60 5.65
N GLN A 145 22.20 -1.37 4.83
CA GLN A 145 22.77 -0.93 3.57
C GLN A 145 22.57 -2.01 2.50
N PHE A 146 22.19 -1.60 1.29
CA PHE A 146 22.10 -2.49 0.12
C PHE A 146 22.42 -1.72 -1.17
N GLU A 147 22.68 -2.43 -2.25
CA GLU A 147 23.03 -1.85 -3.55
C GLU A 147 22.03 -2.29 -4.63
N VAL A 148 21.60 -1.35 -5.46
CA VAL A 148 20.75 -1.59 -6.64
C VAL A 148 21.36 -0.82 -7.80
N ASP A 149 21.64 -1.52 -8.91
CA ASP A 149 22.17 -0.92 -10.15
C ASP A 149 23.42 -0.04 -9.94
N GLY A 150 24.31 -0.42 -9.01
CA GLY A 150 25.51 0.35 -8.68
C GLY A 150 25.30 1.52 -7.71
N GLN A 151 24.06 1.76 -7.27
CA GLN A 151 23.71 2.78 -6.29
C GLN A 151 23.55 2.18 -4.90
N ALA A 152 24.36 2.65 -3.95
CA ALA A 152 24.23 2.29 -2.55
C ALA A 152 23.06 3.05 -1.90
N HIS A 153 22.23 2.32 -1.17
CA HIS A 153 21.13 2.84 -0.36
C HIS A 153 21.40 2.51 1.11
N GLU A 154 21.35 3.53 1.96
CA GLU A 154 21.50 3.39 3.40
C GLU A 154 20.21 3.78 4.11
N ARG A 155 19.87 3.01 5.14
CA ARG A 155 18.77 3.31 6.05
C ARG A 155 18.99 4.66 6.72
N PRO A 156 18.06 5.63 6.56
CA PRO A 156 18.22 6.94 7.17
C PRO A 156 18.29 6.88 8.69
N GLU A 157 19.15 7.71 9.30
CA GLU A 157 19.34 7.78 10.77
C GLU A 157 18.02 8.02 11.51
N TYR A 158 17.17 8.92 10.99
CA TYR A 158 15.87 9.23 11.58
C TYR A 158 14.81 8.12 11.38
N TRP A 159 15.17 7.02 10.70
CA TRP A 159 14.39 5.78 10.60
C TRP A 159 14.99 4.63 11.41
N ARG A 160 16.09 4.85 12.15
CA ARG A 160 16.59 3.90 13.14
C ARG A 160 15.74 3.95 14.41
#